data_AF-A0A925MQL1-F1
#
_entry.id   AF-A0A925MQL1-F1
#
_cell.length_a   1.000
_cell.length_b   1.000
_cell.length_c   1.000
_cell.angle_alpha   90.00
_cell.angle_beta   90.00
_cell.angle_gamma   90.00
#
_symmetry.space_group_name_H-M   'P 1'
#
loop_
_entity.id
_entity.type
_entity.pdbx_description
1 polymer ?
#
loop_
_entity_poly.entity_id
_entity_poly.type
_entity_poly.pdbx_seq_one_letter_code
_entity_poly.pdbx_strand_id
1 'polypeptide(L)'
;MRWEKIADSWLEFAPLAKRHWVELGGERLTIVDGQRELLADGLQECYGLPRDAAQREIDDWIATFADSDDEDDANSFGDSATTTLHRASPERDSRMAMRR
;
A
#
# COMPACT_ATOMS: atom_id res chain seq x y z
N MET A 1 6.90 2.47 -14.48
CA MET A 1 6.47 2.25 -15.89
C MET A 1 5.00 2.61 -16.03
N ARG A 2 4.52 3.04 -17.22
CA ARG A 2 3.09 3.37 -17.43
C ARG A 2 2.30 2.16 -17.92
N TRP A 3 1.11 1.96 -17.36
CA TRP A 3 0.16 0.92 -17.76
C TRP A 3 -0.10 0.89 -19.28
N GLU A 4 -0.13 2.05 -19.94
CA GLU A 4 -0.32 2.17 -21.40
C GLU A 4 0.67 1.33 -22.21
N LYS A 5 1.91 1.18 -21.74
CA LYS A 5 2.96 0.41 -22.43
C LYS A 5 2.79 -1.10 -22.24
N ILE A 6 2.25 -1.49 -21.08
CA ILE A 6 1.90 -2.88 -20.77
C ILE A 6 0.65 -3.28 -21.54
N ALA A 7 -0.31 -2.36 -21.72
CA ALA A 7 -1.49 -2.57 -22.54
C ALA A 7 -1.11 -2.78 -24.02
N ASP A 8 -0.22 -1.95 -24.55
CA ASP A 8 0.29 -2.05 -25.92
C ASP A 8 1.04 -3.37 -26.18
N SER A 9 1.75 -3.88 -25.18
CA SER A 9 2.50 -5.14 -25.24
C SER A 9 1.86 -6.28 -24.43
N TRP A 10 0.54 -6.25 -24.21
CA TRP A 10 -0.13 -7.15 -23.27
C TRP A 10 0.10 -8.63 -23.59
N LEU A 11 0.24 -8.98 -24.87
CA LEU A 11 0.50 -10.35 -25.31
C LEU A 11 1.83 -10.92 -24.74
N GLU A 12 2.85 -10.08 -24.57
CA GLU A 12 4.15 -10.46 -23.99
C GLU A 12 4.11 -10.48 -22.45
N PHE A 13 3.28 -9.63 -21.85
CA PHE A 13 3.14 -9.51 -20.39
C PHE A 13 2.10 -10.46 -19.78
N ALA A 14 1.10 -10.90 -20.54
CA ALA A 14 0.07 -11.86 -20.11
C ALA A 14 0.63 -13.17 -19.51
N PRO A 15 1.67 -13.83 -20.07
CA PRO A 15 2.25 -15.01 -19.44
C PRO A 15 2.98 -14.71 -18.12
N LEU A 16 3.51 -13.49 -17.94
CA LEU A 16 4.15 -13.06 -16.69
C LEU A 16 3.08 -12.77 -15.63
N ALA A 17 2.01 -12.07 -16.02
CA ALA A 17 0.85 -11.79 -15.19
C ALA A 17 0.18 -13.08 -14.69
N LYS A 18 0.06 -14.10 -15.55
CA LYS A 18 -0.44 -15.43 -15.19
C LYS A 18 0.40 -16.15 -14.14
N ARG A 19 1.71 -15.87 -14.09
CA ARG A 19 2.62 -16.46 -13.09
C ARG A 19 2.58 -15.72 -11.77
N HIS A 20 2.37 -14.40 -11.81
CA HIS A 20 2.21 -13.56 -10.63
C HIS A 20 0.88 -13.84 -9.94
N TRP A 21 -0.22 -13.84 -10.69
CA TRP A 21 -1.55 -14.13 -10.17
C TRP A 21 -2.02 -15.54 -10.55
N VAL A 22 -1.64 -16.54 -9.75
CA VAL A 22 -2.08 -17.94 -9.94
C VAL A 22 -3.59 -18.10 -9.81
N GLU A 23 -4.24 -17.27 -8.98
CA GLU A 23 -5.69 -17.29 -8.75
C GLU A 23 -6.46 -16.54 -9.83
N LEU A 24 -5.84 -15.54 -10.50
CA LEU A 24 -6.39 -15.01 -11.75
C LEU A 24 -6.17 -16.06 -12.83
N GLY A 25 -7.22 -16.82 -13.14
CA GLY A 25 -7.22 -17.74 -14.26
C GLY A 25 -6.75 -17.05 -15.55
N GLY A 26 -5.96 -17.77 -16.37
CA GLY A 26 -5.44 -17.24 -17.64
C GLY A 26 -6.52 -16.74 -18.60
N GLU A 27 -7.76 -17.23 -18.45
CA GLU A 27 -8.92 -16.77 -19.21
C GLU A 27 -9.29 -15.31 -18.88
N ARG A 28 -9.25 -14.94 -17.58
CA ARG A 28 -9.54 -13.57 -17.13
C ARG A 28 -8.43 -12.62 -17.56
N LEU A 29 -7.18 -13.04 -17.48
CA LEU A 29 -6.03 -12.30 -18.03
C LEU A 29 -6.12 -12.08 -19.55
N THR A 30 -6.74 -13.01 -20.28
CA THR A 30 -6.96 -12.83 -21.72
C THR A 30 -8.06 -11.79 -21.98
N ILE A 31 -9.13 -11.78 -21.18
CA ILE A 31 -10.24 -10.81 -21.30
C ILE A 31 -9.79 -9.39 -20.92
N VAL A 32 -8.85 -9.27 -19.99
CA VAL A 32 -8.29 -7.98 -19.57
C VAL A 32 -7.74 -7.19 -20.74
N ASP A 33 -7.10 -7.84 -21.72
CA ASP A 33 -6.54 -7.21 -22.94
C ASP A 33 -5.80 -5.88 -22.69
N GLY A 34 -5.04 -5.80 -21.59
CA GLY A 34 -4.35 -4.56 -21.22
C GLY A 34 -5.23 -3.47 -20.59
N GLN A 35 -6.41 -3.79 -20.05
CA GLN A 35 -7.27 -2.86 -19.31
C GLN A 35 -7.11 -3.00 -17.78
N ARG A 36 -6.60 -1.94 -17.13
CA ARG A 36 -6.36 -1.93 -15.68
C ARG A 36 -7.63 -2.19 -14.87
N GLU A 37 -8.76 -1.68 -15.35
CA GLU A 37 -10.05 -1.83 -14.67
C GLU A 37 -10.55 -3.28 -14.68
N LEU A 38 -10.42 -3.98 -15.81
CA LEU A 38 -10.78 -5.40 -15.90
C LEU A 38 -9.85 -6.26 -15.04
N LEU A 39 -8.58 -5.88 -14.92
CA LEU A 39 -7.63 -6.59 -14.06
C LEU A 39 -7.96 -6.35 -12.57
N ALA A 40 -8.43 -5.16 -12.22
CA ALA A 40 -8.87 -4.84 -10.86
C ALA A 40 -10.18 -5.55 -10.51
N ASP A 41 -11.14 -5.64 -11.44
CA ASP A 41 -12.36 -6.44 -11.29
C ASP A 41 -12.02 -7.93 -11.17
N GLY A 42 -11.08 -8.36 -12.01
CA GLY A 42 -10.13 -9.45 -11.85
C GLY A 42 -9.86 -9.83 -10.38
N LEU A 43 -9.06 -9.00 -9.76
CA LEU A 43 -8.56 -9.24 -8.41
C LEU A 43 -9.67 -9.17 -7.35
N GLN A 44 -10.66 -8.29 -7.54
CA GLN A 44 -11.81 -8.18 -6.64
C GLN A 44 -12.62 -9.49 -6.57
N GLU A 45 -12.95 -10.11 -7.70
CA GLU A 45 -13.78 -11.34 -7.70
C GLU A 45 -13.00 -12.59 -7.29
N CYS A 46 -11.71 -12.70 -7.66
CA CYS A 46 -10.89 -13.87 -7.33
C CYS A 46 -10.47 -13.86 -5.87
N TYR A 47 -9.86 -12.75 -5.43
CA TYR A 47 -9.25 -12.64 -4.11
C TYR A 47 -10.18 -12.03 -3.06
N GLY A 48 -11.36 -11.53 -3.44
CA GLY A 48 -12.29 -10.87 -2.52
C GLY A 48 -11.75 -9.57 -1.94
N LEU A 49 -10.79 -8.93 -2.63
CA LEU A 49 -10.10 -7.73 -2.17
C LEU A 49 -10.91 -6.46 -2.52
N PRO A 50 -10.81 -5.39 -1.72
CA PRO A 50 -11.36 -4.10 -2.10
C PRO A 50 -10.62 -3.53 -3.32
N ARG A 51 -11.31 -2.69 -4.11
CA ARG A 51 -10.75 -2.03 -5.31
C ARG A 51 -9.39 -1.35 -5.08
N ASP A 52 -9.19 -0.74 -3.90
CA ASP A 52 -7.92 -0.11 -3.53
C ASP A 52 -6.78 -1.13 -3.45
N ALA A 53 -7.00 -2.25 -2.77
CA ALA A 53 -6.02 -3.32 -2.64
C ALA A 53 -5.73 -3.99 -3.99
N ALA A 54 -6.77 -4.20 -4.81
CA ALA A 54 -6.61 -4.69 -6.18
C ALA A 54 -5.75 -3.73 -7.03
N GLN A 55 -6.01 -2.42 -6.96
CA GLN A 55 -5.21 -1.42 -7.68
C GLN A 55 -3.77 -1.37 -7.18
N ARG A 56 -3.53 -1.49 -5.87
CA ARG A 56 -2.18 -1.54 -5.30
C ARG A 56 -1.38 -2.74 -5.80
N GLU A 57 -1.99 -3.92 -5.86
CA GLU A 57 -1.31 -5.12 -6.39
C GLU A 57 -0.95 -4.97 -7.87
N ILE A 58 -1.81 -4.33 -8.65
CA ILE A 58 -1.51 -4.00 -10.05
C ILE A 58 -0.37 -2.99 -10.14
N ASP A 59 -0.39 -1.93 -9.34
CA ASP A 59 0.67 -0.92 -9.31
C ASP A 59 2.02 -1.50 -8.85
N ASP A 60 2.02 -2.37 -7.83
CA ASP A 60 3.20 -3.08 -7.33
C ASP A 60 3.81 -3.99 -8.42
N TRP A 61 2.97 -4.73 -9.13
CA TRP A 61 3.41 -5.54 -10.25
C TRP A 61 4.03 -4.70 -11.36
N ILE A 62 3.44 -3.54 -11.70
CA ILE A 62 4.00 -2.59 -12.68
C ILE A 62 5.31 -1.98 -12.16
N ALA A 63 5.41 -1.71 -10.86
CA ALA A 63 6.58 -1.16 -10.20
C ALA A 63 7.75 -2.16 -10.22
N THR A 64 7.48 -3.46 -10.10
CA THR A 64 8.50 -4.53 -10.26
C THR A 64 9.14 -4.49 -11.65
N PHE A 65 8.43 -4.09 -12.71
CA PHE A 65 9.02 -3.86 -14.04
C PHE A 65 9.66 -2.48 -14.19
N ALA A 66 9.43 -1.57 -13.25
CA ALA A 66 9.97 -0.22 -13.21
C ALA A 66 11.21 -0.08 -12.32
N ASP A 67 11.59 -1.14 -11.60
CA ASP A 67 12.58 -1.15 -10.53
C ASP A 67 13.88 -0.44 -10.92
N SER A 68 14.01 0.78 -10.38
CA SER A 68 15.26 1.46 -10.02
C SER A 68 15.03 2.75 -9.21
N ASP A 69 13.82 3.27 -9.00
CA ASP A 69 13.66 4.52 -8.22
C ASP A 69 12.25 4.61 -7.59
N ASP A 70 12.14 4.37 -6.27
CA ASP A 70 11.78 5.38 -5.25
C ASP A 70 11.51 4.72 -3.88
N GLU A 71 12.07 5.29 -2.82
CA GLU A 71 12.01 4.78 -1.45
C GLU A 71 10.61 4.88 -0.82
N ASP A 72 10.29 3.89 0.00
CA ASP A 72 9.22 3.88 1.00
C ASP A 72 9.07 5.22 1.75
N ASP A 73 8.07 6.04 1.41
CA ASP A 73 7.47 7.01 2.33
C ASP A 73 6.12 6.46 2.83
N ALA A 74 6.21 5.30 3.49
CA ALA A 74 5.14 4.81 4.33
C ALA A 74 5.20 5.55 5.67
N ASN A 75 4.19 6.39 5.91
CA ASN A 75 3.65 6.65 7.24
C ASN A 75 4.45 7.65 8.13
N SER A 76 4.59 8.89 7.66
CA SER A 76 4.65 10.05 8.57
C SER A 76 3.28 10.24 9.20
N PHE A 77 3.09 9.54 10.33
CA PHE A 77 1.91 9.53 11.18
C PHE A 77 1.52 10.94 11.62
N GLY A 78 0.64 11.57 10.84
CA GLY A 78 -0.05 12.79 11.21
C GLY A 78 -1.45 12.46 11.73
N ASP A 79 -1.58 12.14 13.02
CA ASP A 79 -2.82 12.44 13.74
C ASP A 79 -2.58 12.81 15.22
N SER A 80 -2.71 14.11 15.46
CA SER A 80 -3.48 14.79 16.50
C SER A 80 -3.49 14.26 17.95
N ALA A 81 -3.06 15.15 18.84
CA ALA A 81 -3.22 15.09 20.28
C ALA A 81 -4.68 14.87 20.74
N THR A 82 -4.89 14.03 21.75
CA THR A 82 -5.82 14.31 22.86
C THR A 82 -5.46 13.55 24.15
N THR A 83 -5.13 14.32 25.19
CA THR A 83 -5.64 14.19 26.56
C THR A 83 -5.84 12.78 27.15
N THR A 84 -5.02 12.42 28.15
CA THR A 84 -5.49 12.01 29.50
C THR A 84 -4.35 11.47 30.39
N LEU A 85 -4.17 12.14 31.53
CA LEU A 85 -3.67 11.62 32.81
C LEU A 85 -2.14 11.57 33.07
N HIS A 86 -1.56 12.69 33.50
CA HIS A 86 -0.46 12.65 34.48
C HIS A 86 -0.95 13.22 35.83
N ARG A 87 -1.70 12.38 36.55
CA ARG A 87 -1.99 12.55 37.97
C ARG A 87 -0.92 11.78 38.75
N ALA A 88 0.08 12.48 39.28
CA ALA A 88 0.74 12.22 40.58
C ALA A 88 2.14 12.87 40.60
N SER A 89 2.33 13.90 41.44
CA SER A 89 3.40 13.93 42.46
C SER A 89 3.56 15.35 43.06
N PRO A 90 3.22 15.54 44.35
CA PRO A 90 3.60 16.73 45.11
C PRO A 90 4.93 16.47 45.84
N GLU A 91 6.05 16.85 45.22
CA GLU A 91 7.36 16.81 45.89
C GLU A 91 7.64 18.13 46.63
N ARG A 92 7.20 18.13 47.89
CA ARG A 92 7.92 18.62 49.08
C ARG A 92 9.08 19.61 48.82
N ASP A 93 8.77 20.89 48.63
CA ASP A 93 9.72 21.95 49.01
C ASP A 93 9.48 22.33 50.48
N SER A 94 10.25 21.68 51.35
CA SER A 94 10.38 22.05 52.75
C SER A 94 11.79 21.70 53.17
N ARG A 95 12.73 22.59 52.87
CA ARG A 95 13.96 22.68 53.65
C ARG A 95 14.30 24.13 53.95
N MET A 96 13.94 24.48 55.18
CA MET A 96 14.55 25.50 56.00
C MET A 96 16.06 25.67 55.72
N ALA A 97 16.47 26.91 55.44
CA ALA A 97 17.75 27.43 55.87
C ALA A 97 17.50 28.79 56.54
N MET A 98 17.37 28.72 57.86
CA MET A 98 17.33 29.86 58.76
C MET A 98 18.76 30.18 59.17
N ARG A 99 19.20 31.44 59.09
CA ARG A 99 20.05 32.11 60.09
C ARG A 99 20.43 33.53 59.65
N ARG A 100 19.92 34.48 60.45
CA ARG A 100 20.51 35.73 60.94
C ARG A 100 21.38 36.58 60.01
#